data_AF-A0A444UTS6-F1
#
_entry.id   AF-A0A444UTS6-F1
#
_cell.length_a   1.000
_cell.length_b   1.000
_cell.length_c   1.000
_cell.angle_alpha   90.00
_cell.angle_beta   90.00
_cell.angle_gamma   90.00
#
_symmetry.space_group_name_H-M   'P 1'
#
loop_
_entity.id
_entity.type
_entity.pdbx_description
1 polymer ?
#
loop_
_entity_poly.entity_id
_entity_poly.type
_entity_poly.pdbx_seq_one_letter_code
_entity_poly.pdbx_strand_id
1 'polypeptide(L)'
;MDLKAEPEEDDCPRPTPLDVFAGTSTLHGLAHIFTYERFGVKRLLWLLLFLGSFSLLLCVCVDRVRYYFAYPHVTKLDEVSVPRMDFPAITFCNLNEFRFSRVTRNDLYHAGELLALLNNSIVIGSGSGTAWPTTVGPKTLERLEMSIFVSGL
;
A
#
# COMPACT_ATOMS: atom_id res chain seq x y z
N MET A 1 83.03 -2.30 -48.59
CA MET A 1 82.60 -2.38 -47.18
C MET A 1 81.27 -1.68 -47.16
N ASP A 2 80.22 -2.44 -47.44
CA ASP A 2 78.86 -1.93 -47.52
C ASP A 2 78.07 -2.68 -46.46
N LEU A 3 78.12 -2.15 -45.24
CA LEU A 3 77.25 -2.60 -44.15
C LEU A 3 76.04 -1.68 -44.17
N LYS A 4 75.00 -2.16 -44.87
CA LYS A 4 73.63 -1.67 -44.77
C LYS A 4 73.12 -2.02 -43.36
N ALA A 5 72.98 -0.99 -42.52
CA ALA A 5 72.26 -1.10 -41.26
C ALA A 5 70.75 -1.03 -41.56
N GLU A 6 70.03 -2.10 -41.30
CA GLU A 6 68.57 -2.14 -41.26
C GLU A 6 68.13 -1.69 -39.85
N PRO A 7 67.35 -0.62 -39.68
CA PRO A 7 66.75 -0.32 -38.39
C PRO A 7 65.51 -1.20 -38.18
N GLU A 8 65.72 -2.22 -37.36
CA GLU A 8 64.82 -2.85 -36.39
C GLU A 8 63.30 -2.67 -36.55
N GLU A 9 62.70 -3.78 -36.98
CA GLU A 9 61.44 -4.40 -36.56
C GLU A 9 60.53 -3.59 -35.61
N ASP A 10 59.32 -3.34 -36.13
CA ASP A 10 58.07 -2.90 -35.52
C ASP A 10 57.83 -3.45 -34.10
N ASP A 11 58.14 -2.67 -33.06
CA ASP A 11 57.82 -3.01 -31.67
C ASP A 11 56.34 -2.67 -31.39
N CYS A 12 55.46 -3.56 -31.83
CA CYS A 12 54.03 -3.52 -31.53
C CYS A 12 53.86 -3.69 -30.00
N PRO A 13 53.36 -2.69 -29.26
CA PRO A 13 53.30 -2.76 -27.80
C PRO A 13 52.39 -3.92 -27.38
N ARG A 14 52.94 -4.86 -26.60
CA ARG A 14 52.17 -6.02 -26.10
C ARG A 14 50.94 -5.51 -25.33
N PRO A 15 49.72 -5.97 -25.68
CA PRO A 15 48.51 -5.52 -25.01
C PRO A 15 48.52 -5.98 -23.55
N THR A 16 48.09 -5.12 -22.64
CA THR A 16 48.01 -5.50 -21.23
C THR A 16 46.91 -6.55 -21.04
N PRO A 17 47.02 -7.45 -20.05
CA PRO A 17 45.98 -8.47 -19.80
C PRO A 17 44.58 -7.86 -19.55
N LEU A 18 44.54 -6.60 -19.11
CA LEU A 18 43.32 -5.86 -18.87
C LEU A 18 42.66 -5.37 -20.18
N ASP A 19 43.45 -5.03 -21.20
CA ASP A 19 42.95 -4.66 -22.53
C ASP A 19 42.36 -5.88 -23.25
N VAL A 20 42.99 -7.06 -23.10
CA VAL A 20 42.47 -8.34 -23.63
C VAL A 20 41.13 -8.69 -22.97
N PHE A 21 41.02 -8.51 -21.66
CA PHE A 21 39.76 -8.70 -20.93
C PHE A 21 38.68 -7.70 -21.37
N ALA A 22 39.03 -6.43 -21.54
CA ALA A 22 38.09 -5.41 -22.00
C ALA A 22 37.59 -5.64 -23.42
N GLY A 23 38.45 -6.15 -24.31
CA GLY A 23 38.10 -6.49 -25.70
C GLY A 23 37.26 -7.77 -25.85
N THR A 24 37.31 -8.68 -24.88
CA THR A 24 36.51 -9.92 -24.86
C THR A 24 35.20 -9.79 -24.07
N SER A 25 35.02 -8.67 -23.37
CA SER A 25 33.83 -8.41 -22.56
C SER A 25 32.63 -8.03 -23.44
N THR A 26 31.44 -8.50 -23.08
CA THR A 26 30.16 -8.12 -23.73
C THR A 26 29.65 -6.75 -23.29
N LEU A 27 30.40 -6.08 -22.42
CA LEU A 27 30.03 -4.81 -21.82
C LEU A 27 30.28 -3.67 -22.84
N HIS A 28 29.22 -3.23 -23.52
CA HIS A 28 29.21 -2.32 -24.68
C HIS A 28 30.00 -0.99 -24.55
N GLY A 29 30.49 -0.62 -23.36
CA GLY A 29 31.32 0.57 -23.14
C GLY A 29 32.78 0.29 -22.77
N LEU A 30 33.12 -0.94 -22.39
CA LEU A 30 34.43 -1.27 -21.82
C LEU A 30 35.53 -1.27 -22.89
N ALA A 31 35.23 -1.78 -24.09
CA ALA A 31 36.15 -1.80 -25.22
C ALA A 31 36.61 -0.39 -25.66
N HIS A 32 35.76 0.64 -25.51
CA HIS A 32 36.10 2.02 -25.86
C HIS A 32 36.93 2.74 -24.77
N ILE A 33 36.91 2.23 -23.53
CA ILE A 33 37.65 2.82 -22.39
C ILE A 33 39.11 2.34 -22.37
N PHE A 34 39.39 1.17 -22.95
CA PHE A 34 40.69 0.50 -22.92
C PHE A 34 41.47 0.54 -24.25
N THR A 35 41.05 1.37 -25.21
CA THR A 35 41.84 1.58 -26.44
C THR A 35 43.19 2.26 -26.11
N TYR A 36 44.27 1.73 -26.69
CA TYR A 36 45.67 2.17 -26.53
C TYR A 36 45.94 3.52 -27.23
N GLU A 37 45.23 4.59 -26.85
CA GLU A 37 45.62 5.96 -27.24
C GLU A 37 46.07 6.74 -25.99
N ARG A 38 47.08 7.60 -26.16
CA ARG A 38 47.61 8.51 -25.11
C ARG A 38 46.46 9.14 -24.32
N PHE A 39 46.58 9.18 -22.99
CA PHE A 39 45.63 9.80 -22.05
C PHE A 39 44.98 11.07 -22.60
N GLY A 40 43.80 10.90 -23.21
CA GLY A 40 43.09 11.96 -23.92
C GLY A 40 41.75 12.26 -23.25
N VAL A 41 41.29 13.50 -23.39
CA VAL A 41 39.98 13.99 -22.92
C VAL A 41 38.83 13.08 -23.37
N LYS A 42 38.95 12.49 -24.58
CA LYS A 42 37.99 11.53 -25.13
C LYS A 42 37.82 10.30 -24.23
N ARG A 43 38.92 9.73 -23.70
CA ARG A 43 38.87 8.55 -22.83
C ARG A 43 38.15 8.85 -21.51
N LEU A 44 38.43 10.02 -20.92
CA LEU A 44 37.75 10.46 -19.71
C LEU A 44 36.23 10.63 -19.97
N LEU A 45 35.85 11.18 -21.12
CA LEU A 45 34.46 11.32 -21.50
C LEU A 45 33.76 9.95 -21.62
N TRP A 46 34.38 8.98 -22.29
CA TRP A 46 33.83 7.61 -22.39
C TRP A 46 33.73 6.90 -21.04
N LEU A 47 34.74 7.06 -20.17
CA LEU A 47 34.71 6.54 -18.80
C LEU A 47 33.56 7.17 -18.00
N LEU A 48 33.38 8.49 -18.07
CA LEU A 48 32.32 9.20 -17.36
C LEU A 48 30.93 8.80 -17.88
N LEU A 49 30.76 8.66 -19.19
CA LEU A 49 29.51 8.18 -19.79
C LEU A 49 29.18 6.76 -19.33
N PHE A 50 30.18 5.89 -19.33
CA PHE A 50 30.02 4.52 -18.86
C PHE A 50 29.67 4.44 -17.38
N LEU A 51 30.41 5.16 -16.54
CA LEU A 51 30.20 5.18 -15.09
C LEU A 51 28.87 5.85 -14.73
N GLY A 52 28.47 6.88 -15.48
CA GLY A 52 27.16 7.51 -15.37
C GLY A 52 26.03 6.56 -15.74
N SER A 53 26.14 5.85 -16.86
CA SER A 53 25.16 4.84 -17.28
C SER A 53 25.04 3.70 -16.25
N PHE A 54 26.16 3.19 -15.75
CA PHE A 54 26.20 2.15 -14.73
C PHE A 54 25.61 2.63 -13.40
N SER A 55 25.93 3.84 -12.97
CA SER A 55 25.37 4.43 -11.75
C SER A 55 23.86 4.64 -11.86
N LEU A 56 23.37 5.15 -13.00
CA LEU A 56 21.94 5.31 -13.25
C LEU A 56 21.22 3.96 -13.25
N LEU A 57 21.80 2.95 -13.90
CA LEU A 57 21.27 1.59 -13.89
C LEU A 57 21.15 1.07 -12.45
N LEU A 58 22.21 1.18 -11.64
CA LEU A 58 22.18 0.75 -10.24
C LEU A 58 21.12 1.50 -9.42
N CYS A 59 21.04 2.83 -9.57
CA CYS A 59 20.03 3.62 -8.88
C CYS A 59 18.61 3.14 -9.20
N VAL A 60 18.29 2.98 -10.50
CA VAL A 60 16.97 2.50 -10.94
C VAL A 60 16.72 1.06 -10.48
N CYS A 61 17.70 0.17 -10.57
CA CYS A 61 17.57 -1.21 -10.10
C CYS A 61 17.25 -1.26 -8.60
N VAL A 62 17.98 -0.51 -7.78
CA VAL A 62 17.75 -0.48 -6.33
C VAL A 62 16.37 0.09 -6.01
N ASP A 63 15.95 1.16 -6.69
CA ASP A 63 14.62 1.75 -6.53
C ASP A 63 13.51 0.72 -6.85
N ARG A 64 13.65 0.01 -7.98
CA ARG A 64 12.69 -1.04 -8.38
C ARG A 64 12.68 -2.23 -7.44
N VAL A 65 13.81 -2.65 -6.91
CA VAL A 65 13.90 -3.73 -5.91
C VAL A 65 13.20 -3.30 -4.61
N ARG A 66 13.42 -2.07 -4.15
CA ARG A 66 12.71 -1.53 -2.97
C ARG A 66 11.20 -1.47 -3.20
N TYR A 67 10.78 -1.01 -4.37
CA TYR A 67 9.37 -0.96 -4.74
C TYR A 67 8.75 -2.37 -4.78
N TYR A 68 9.47 -3.36 -5.30
CA TYR A 68 9.02 -4.76 -5.30
C TYR A 68 8.78 -5.28 -3.88
N PHE A 69 9.71 -5.03 -2.95
CA PHE A 69 9.58 -5.43 -1.55
C PHE A 69 8.59 -4.59 -0.74
N ALA A 70 8.08 -3.49 -1.27
CA ALA A 70 6.97 -2.75 -0.67
C ALA A 70 5.61 -3.44 -0.90
N TYR A 71 5.57 -4.51 -1.71
CA TYR A 71 4.37 -5.28 -2.05
C TYR A 71 3.14 -4.42 -2.42
N PRO A 72 3.27 -3.43 -3.33
CA PRO A 72 2.15 -2.63 -3.76
C PRO A 72 1.17 -3.48 -4.58
N HIS A 73 -0.12 -3.37 -4.30
CA HIS A 73 -1.19 -4.04 -5.05
C HIS A 73 -2.10 -3.00 -5.71
N VAL A 74 -2.59 -3.34 -6.90
CA VAL A 74 -3.60 -2.54 -7.61
C VAL A 74 -4.87 -3.38 -7.75
N THR A 75 -6.00 -2.83 -7.34
CA THR A 75 -7.31 -3.47 -7.47
C THR A 75 -7.96 -3.01 -8.77
N LYS A 76 -8.27 -3.94 -9.66
CA LYS A 76 -9.08 -3.66 -10.85
C LYS A 76 -10.54 -3.88 -10.49
N LEU A 77 -11.38 -2.87 -10.74
CA LEU A 77 -12.83 -2.96 -10.55
C LEU A 77 -13.47 -3.18 -11.92
N ASP A 78 -14.22 -4.27 -12.05
CA ASP A 78 -15.00 -4.59 -13.24
C ASP A 78 -16.47 -4.77 -12.85
N GLU A 79 -17.37 -4.19 -13.63
CA GLU A 79 -18.81 -4.39 -13.49
C GLU A 79 -19.26 -5.47 -14.48
N VAL A 80 -19.68 -6.61 -13.96
CA VAL A 80 -20.13 -7.76 -14.76
C VAL A 80 -21.58 -8.05 -14.43
N SER A 81 -22.44 -8.07 -15.46
CA SER A 81 -23.84 -8.48 -15.31
C SER A 81 -23.95 -9.99 -15.33
N VAL A 82 -24.43 -10.57 -14.22
CA VAL A 82 -24.67 -12.00 -14.09
C VAL A 82 -26.16 -12.30 -14.28
N PRO A 83 -26.55 -13.34 -15.04
CA PRO A 83 -27.96 -13.68 -15.30
C PRO A 83 -28.72 -14.15 -14.05
N ARG A 84 -27.99 -14.59 -13.01
CA ARG A 84 -28.54 -14.99 -11.72
C ARG A 84 -27.55 -14.61 -10.63
N MET A 85 -28.00 -13.85 -9.64
CA MET A 85 -27.23 -13.45 -8.47
C MET A 85 -27.92 -13.97 -7.21
N ASP A 86 -27.15 -14.39 -6.21
CA ASP A 86 -27.70 -14.82 -4.94
C ASP A 86 -28.27 -13.62 -4.18
N PHE A 87 -29.48 -13.79 -3.65
CA PHE A 87 -30.13 -12.74 -2.88
C PHE A 87 -29.44 -12.62 -1.51
N PRO A 88 -29.02 -11.42 -1.08
CA PRO A 88 -28.24 -11.25 0.14
C PRO A 88 -29.09 -11.52 1.39
N ALA A 89 -28.40 -11.77 2.50
CA ALA A 89 -29.06 -11.84 3.79
C ALA A 89 -29.56 -10.45 4.19
N ILE A 90 -30.86 -10.35 4.44
CA ILE A 90 -31.48 -9.13 4.96
C ILE A 90 -31.72 -9.31 6.46
N THR A 91 -31.07 -8.45 7.25
CA THR A 91 -31.27 -8.40 8.70
C THR A 91 -32.17 -7.23 9.04
N PHE A 92 -33.27 -7.51 9.73
CA PHE A 92 -34.19 -6.50 10.24
C PHE A 92 -34.08 -6.44 11.76
N CYS A 93 -33.75 -5.27 12.27
CA CYS A 93 -33.75 -5.01 13.71
C CYS A 93 -34.83 -3.97 14.04
N ASN A 94 -35.56 -4.23 15.13
CA ASN A 94 -36.40 -3.19 15.71
C ASN A 94 -35.48 -2.14 16.33
N LEU A 95 -35.70 -0.86 16.04
CA LEU A 95 -34.97 0.24 16.67
C LEU A 95 -35.19 0.31 18.17
N ASN A 96 -36.30 -0.26 18.64
CA ASN A 96 -36.53 -0.38 20.07
C ASN A 96 -35.57 -1.42 20.67
N GLU A 97 -34.53 -0.91 21.35
CA GLU A 97 -33.42 -1.68 21.93
C GLU A 97 -33.87 -2.77 22.91
N PHE A 98 -34.92 -2.48 23.69
CA PHE A 98 -35.45 -3.43 24.66
C PHE A 98 -36.94 -3.22 24.89
N ARG A 99 -37.66 -4.29 25.19
CA ARG A 99 -39.09 -4.20 25.49
C ARG A 99 -39.28 -3.84 26.96
N PHE A 100 -39.79 -2.64 27.26
CA PHE A 100 -40.06 -2.17 28.63
C PHE A 100 -40.84 -3.18 29.49
N SER A 101 -41.81 -3.89 28.91
CA SER A 101 -42.61 -4.90 29.63
C SER A 101 -41.83 -6.14 30.07
N ARG A 102 -40.59 -6.33 29.62
CA ARG A 102 -39.72 -7.48 29.91
C ARG A 102 -38.53 -7.09 30.80
N VAL A 103 -38.37 -5.82 31.14
CA VAL A 103 -37.28 -5.34 32.01
C VAL A 103 -37.58 -5.74 33.46
N THR A 104 -36.65 -6.47 34.08
CA THR A 104 -36.76 -6.89 35.48
C THR A 104 -36.02 -5.93 36.42
N ARG A 105 -36.26 -6.05 37.74
CA ARG A 105 -35.51 -5.28 38.75
C ARG A 105 -34.01 -5.59 38.73
N ASN A 106 -33.63 -6.83 38.41
CA ASN A 106 -32.24 -7.23 38.30
C ASN A 106 -31.55 -6.51 37.13
N ASP A 107 -32.24 -6.42 35.99
CA ASP A 107 -31.73 -5.72 34.79
C ASP A 107 -31.60 -4.22 35.06
N LEU A 108 -32.57 -3.62 35.76
CA LEU A 108 -32.51 -2.21 36.15
C LEU A 108 -31.39 -1.94 37.16
N TYR A 109 -31.10 -2.89 38.06
CA TYR A 109 -30.00 -2.78 39.03
C TYR A 109 -28.63 -2.79 38.36
N HIS A 110 -28.43 -3.64 37.34
CA HIS A 110 -27.13 -3.78 36.66
C HIS A 110 -26.94 -2.83 35.47
N ALA A 111 -28.00 -2.52 34.73
CA ALA A 111 -27.94 -1.77 33.48
C ALA A 111 -28.81 -0.50 33.47
N GLY A 112 -29.50 -0.16 34.57
CA GLY A 112 -30.44 0.96 34.59
C GLY A 112 -29.80 2.34 34.40
N GLU A 113 -28.57 2.55 34.87
CA GLU A 113 -27.82 3.78 34.62
C GLU A 113 -27.34 3.85 33.15
N LEU A 114 -26.85 2.73 32.63
CA LEU A 114 -26.41 2.58 31.23
C LEU A 114 -27.55 2.82 30.24
N LEU A 115 -28.75 2.32 30.53
CA LEU A 115 -29.95 2.52 29.73
C LEU A 115 -30.61 3.90 29.96
N ALA A 116 -29.93 4.81 30.68
CA ALA A 116 -30.43 6.13 31.07
C ALA A 116 -31.80 6.10 31.78
N LEU A 117 -32.20 4.94 32.31
CA LEU A 117 -33.44 4.80 33.07
C LEU A 117 -33.23 5.48 34.43
N LEU A 118 -32.12 5.25 35.12
CA LEU A 118 -31.88 5.73 36.49
C LEU A 118 -31.40 7.21 36.62
N ASN A 119 -31.67 8.08 35.64
CA ASN A 119 -31.35 9.51 35.79
C ASN A 119 -32.34 10.19 36.74
N ASN A 120 -31.98 10.37 38.02
CA ASN A 120 -32.55 11.19 39.12
C ASN A 120 -34.05 11.62 39.13
N SER A 121 -34.93 10.99 38.37
CA SER A 121 -36.37 11.27 38.32
C SER A 121 -37.19 10.06 37.87
N ILE A 122 -36.77 8.82 38.16
CA ILE A 122 -37.76 7.72 38.16
C ILE A 122 -38.54 7.81 39.47
N VAL A 123 -39.69 8.48 39.40
CA VAL A 123 -40.79 8.26 40.33
C VAL A 123 -41.32 6.84 40.07
N ILE A 124 -40.80 5.84 40.77
CA ILE A 124 -41.49 4.55 40.89
C ILE A 124 -42.59 4.76 41.93
N GLY A 125 -43.69 5.37 41.49
CA GLY A 125 -44.92 5.42 42.25
C GLY A 125 -45.52 4.02 42.33
N SER A 126 -45.37 3.37 43.49
CA SER A 126 -46.25 2.26 43.83
C SER A 126 -47.64 2.81 44.15
N GLY A 127 -48.66 2.38 43.40
CA GLY A 127 -50.05 2.56 43.79
C GLY A 127 -50.85 3.52 42.90
N SER A 128 -51.92 2.96 42.34
CA SER A 128 -53.12 3.58 41.76
C SER A 128 -52.97 4.67 40.69
N GLY A 129 -53.52 4.40 39.51
CA GLY A 129 -54.26 5.35 38.67
C GLY A 129 -53.58 6.67 38.28
N THR A 130 -53.38 6.87 36.98
CA THR A 130 -53.22 8.19 36.35
C THR A 130 -52.02 9.03 36.81
N ALA A 131 -50.83 8.74 36.33
CA ALA A 131 -49.75 9.73 36.23
C ALA A 131 -48.74 9.30 35.15
N TRP A 132 -48.85 9.88 33.96
CA TRP A 132 -47.80 9.81 32.95
C TRP A 132 -46.65 10.73 33.40
N PRO A 133 -45.39 10.28 33.46
CA PRO A 133 -44.28 11.16 33.78
C PRO A 133 -44.10 12.20 32.66
N THR A 134 -44.34 13.47 32.98
CA THR A 134 -44.41 14.60 32.04
C THR A 134 -43.05 15.15 31.59
N THR A 135 -41.96 14.40 31.70
CA THR A 135 -40.65 14.87 31.20
C THR A 135 -39.82 13.72 30.62
N VAL A 136 -40.34 13.07 29.58
CA VAL A 136 -39.48 12.45 28.57
C VAL A 136 -39.05 13.59 27.64
N GLY A 137 -37.78 13.98 27.70
CA GLY A 137 -37.22 15.03 26.84
C GLY A 137 -37.56 14.77 25.36
N PRO A 138 -37.81 15.82 24.56
CA PRO A 138 -38.36 15.71 23.22
C PRO A 138 -37.28 15.20 22.24
N LYS A 139 -37.05 13.89 22.17
CA LYS A 139 -36.20 13.28 21.14
C LYS A 139 -36.63 11.92 20.58
N THR A 140 -37.78 11.35 20.96
CA THR A 140 -38.10 9.96 20.56
C THR A 140 -39.51 9.73 20.03
N LEU A 141 -40.18 10.78 19.53
CA LEU A 141 -41.47 10.63 18.82
C LEU A 141 -41.42 11.05 17.34
N GLU A 142 -40.29 10.80 16.68
CA GLU A 142 -40.27 10.71 15.23
C GLU A 142 -39.45 9.50 14.83
N ARG A 143 -39.98 8.73 13.88
CA ARG A 143 -39.27 7.71 13.10
C ARG A 143 -39.06 6.36 13.82
N LEU A 144 -40.14 5.58 13.93
CA LEU A 144 -40.01 4.10 13.92
C LEU A 144 -39.55 3.69 12.53
N GLU A 145 -38.29 3.92 12.21
CA GLU A 145 -37.69 3.32 11.03
C GLU A 145 -37.22 1.92 11.36
N MET A 146 -37.58 0.94 10.55
CA MET A 146 -36.94 -0.36 10.64
C MET A 146 -35.51 -0.19 10.11
N SER A 147 -34.49 -0.49 10.90
CA SER A 147 -33.12 -0.50 10.38
C SER A 147 -32.95 -1.78 9.56
N ILE A 148 -32.79 -1.61 8.25
CA ILE A 148 -32.47 -2.68 7.31
C ILE A 148 -30.95 -2.72 7.17
N PHE A 149 -30.32 -3.78 7.66
CA PHE A 149 -28.91 -4.03 7.39
C PHE A 149 -28.81 -5.09 6.29
N VAL A 150 -28.27 -4.69 5.14
CA VAL A 150 -27.91 -5.62 4.08
C VAL A 150 -26.48 -6.03 4.35
N SER A 151 -26.29 -7.27 4.84
CA SER A 151 -24.94 -7.83 4.94
C SER A 151 -24.57 -8.37 3.56
N GLY A 152 -23.76 -7.60 2.83
CA GLY A 152 -23.14 -8.05 1.59
C GLY A 152 -22.01 -9.06 1.88
N LEU A 153 -21.85 -10.03 0.98
CA LEU A 153 -20.67 -10.89 0.93
C LEU A 153 -19.45 -10.08 0.48
#